data_AF-A0A1W9QPP0-F1
#
_entry.id   AF-A0A1W9QPP0-F1
#
_cell.length_a   1.000
_cell.length_b   1.000
_cell.length_c   1.000
_cell.angle_alpha   90.00
_cell.angle_beta   90.00
_cell.angle_gamma   90.00
#
_symmetry.space_group_name_H-M   'P 1'
#
loop_
_entity.id
_entity.type
_entity.pdbx_description
1 polymer ?
#
loop_
_entity_poly.entity_id
_entity_poly.type
_entity_poly.pdbx_seq_one_letter_code
_entity_poly.pdbx_strand_id
1 'polypeptide(L)'
;MQAKKSNINHNSQHIVKEMAWLESILKTRLALHTGEKSRYTSIDQINPPEFKSQNSIYSNLINHYQLNPSERITLLMALTPHIKPQILDVFFRPHPLTNRGYTEFGGIKGNMHGGFLPTGETVLFVLAGDNVELRLKYQELFSSDHIFA
;
A
#
# COMPACT_ATOMS: atom_id res chain seq x y z
N MET A 1 -22.21 -2.76 23.95
CA MET A 1 -20.78 -3.17 24.01
C MET A 1 -20.42 -4.33 23.07
N GLN A 2 -21.21 -5.40 22.98
CA GLN A 2 -20.91 -6.57 22.11
C GLN A 2 -20.86 -6.24 20.61
N ALA A 3 -21.78 -5.44 20.07
CA ALA A 3 -21.76 -5.06 18.65
C ALA A 3 -20.49 -4.28 18.25
N LYS A 4 -20.03 -3.35 19.09
CA LYS A 4 -18.78 -2.58 18.86
C LYS A 4 -17.54 -3.50 18.90
N LYS A 5 -17.51 -4.49 19.80
CA LYS A 5 -16.43 -5.48 19.91
C LYS A 5 -16.41 -6.46 18.73
N SER A 6 -17.59 -6.85 18.24
CA SER A 6 -17.76 -7.65 17.02
C SER A 6 -17.23 -6.91 15.78
N ASN A 7 -17.57 -5.63 15.62
CA ASN A 7 -17.10 -4.81 14.51
C ASN A 7 -15.57 -4.68 14.48
N ILE A 8 -14.92 -4.49 15.64
CA ILE A 8 -13.45 -4.41 15.72
C ILE A 8 -12.80 -5.75 15.29
N ASN A 9 -13.37 -6.88 15.69
CA ASN A 9 -12.85 -8.19 15.34
C ASN A 9 -12.90 -8.42 13.81
N HIS A 10 -14.08 -8.27 13.20
CA HIS A 10 -14.23 -8.41 11.75
C HIS A 10 -13.35 -7.42 10.98
N ASN A 11 -13.22 -6.18 11.47
CA ASN A 11 -12.36 -5.17 10.84
C ASN A 11 -10.89 -5.58 10.87
N SER A 12 -10.40 -6.06 12.02
CA SER A 12 -9.03 -6.57 12.13
C SER A 12 -8.78 -7.74 11.19
N GLN A 13 -9.72 -8.69 11.06
CA GLN A 13 -9.56 -9.83 10.16
C GLN A 13 -9.45 -9.40 8.69
N HIS A 14 -10.26 -8.44 8.24
CA HIS A 14 -10.19 -7.91 6.88
C HIS A 14 -8.90 -7.12 6.64
N ILE A 15 -8.52 -6.23 7.56
CA ILE A 15 -7.29 -5.44 7.46
C ILE A 15 -6.05 -6.34 7.47
N VAL A 16 -6.01 -7.41 8.26
CA VAL A 16 -4.85 -8.33 8.27
C VAL A 16 -4.65 -8.99 6.91
N LYS A 17 -5.75 -9.40 6.24
CA LYS A 17 -5.67 -9.97 4.88
C LYS A 17 -5.17 -8.93 3.86
N GLU A 18 -5.61 -7.69 3.99
CA GLU A 18 -5.17 -6.59 3.14
C GLU A 18 -3.71 -6.22 3.36
N MET A 19 -3.25 -6.22 4.61
CA MET A 19 -1.85 -5.99 4.92
C MET A 19 -0.96 -7.10 4.36
N ALA A 20 -1.42 -8.35 4.36
CA ALA A 20 -0.69 -9.46 3.72
C ALA A 20 -0.65 -9.32 2.19
N TRP A 21 -1.74 -8.82 1.59
CA TRP A 21 -1.79 -8.50 0.18
C TRP A 21 -0.83 -7.35 -0.18
N LEU A 22 -0.87 -6.24 0.57
CA LEU A 22 0.06 -5.12 0.41
C LEU A 22 1.52 -5.57 0.54
N GLU A 23 1.84 -6.39 1.55
CA GLU A 23 3.20 -6.89 1.76
C GLU A 23 3.69 -7.72 0.55
N SER A 24 2.79 -8.46 -0.11
CA SER A 24 3.09 -9.21 -1.35
C SER A 24 3.32 -8.27 -2.54
N ILE A 25 2.55 -7.19 -2.64
CA ILE A 25 2.74 -6.14 -3.65
C ILE A 25 4.08 -5.45 -3.46
N LEU A 26 4.43 -5.01 -2.24
CA LEU A 26 5.69 -4.33 -1.97
C LEU A 26 6.90 -5.22 -2.29
N LYS A 27 6.87 -6.49 -1.87
CA LYS A 27 7.91 -7.47 -2.20
C LYS A 27 8.06 -7.63 -3.71
N THR A 28 6.95 -7.73 -4.43
CA THR A 28 6.96 -7.88 -5.90
C THR A 28 7.50 -6.62 -6.57
N ARG A 29 7.01 -5.43 -6.20
CA ARG A 29 7.49 -4.16 -6.77
C ARG A 29 8.99 -4.00 -6.59
N LEU A 30 9.49 -4.23 -5.38
CA LEU A 30 10.91 -4.09 -5.09
C LEU A 30 11.75 -5.10 -5.87
N ALA A 31 11.32 -6.36 -5.93
CA ALA A 31 12.03 -7.37 -6.71
C ALA A 31 12.08 -7.03 -8.21
N LEU A 32 10.96 -6.54 -8.78
CA LEU A 32 10.91 -6.08 -10.17
C LEU A 32 11.83 -4.88 -10.41
N HIS A 33 11.89 -3.93 -9.48
CA HIS A 33 12.75 -2.74 -9.58
C HIS A 33 14.25 -3.08 -9.44
N THR A 34 14.62 -4.01 -8.55
CA THR A 34 16.03 -4.40 -8.34
C THR A 34 16.50 -5.52 -9.26
N GLY A 35 15.62 -6.09 -10.09
CA GLY A 35 15.94 -7.26 -10.93
C GLY A 35 16.12 -8.56 -10.14
N GLU A 36 15.67 -8.61 -8.89
CA GLU A 36 15.67 -9.82 -8.06
C GLU A 36 14.60 -10.81 -8.53
N LYS A 37 14.76 -12.08 -8.15
CA LYS A 37 13.76 -13.11 -8.44
C LYS A 37 12.42 -12.74 -7.79
N SER A 38 11.39 -12.61 -8.61
CA SER A 38 10.01 -12.39 -8.19
C SER A 38 9.13 -13.57 -8.59
N ARG A 39 8.11 -13.87 -7.78
CA ARG A 39 7.04 -14.81 -8.14
C ARG A 39 6.16 -14.28 -9.27
N TYR A 40 6.02 -12.96 -9.34
CA TYR A 40 5.13 -12.28 -10.26
C TYR A 40 5.92 -11.33 -11.18
N THR A 41 5.42 -11.12 -12.38
CA THR A 41 6.01 -10.21 -13.39
C THR A 41 5.37 -8.83 -13.38
N SER A 42 4.19 -8.69 -12.77
CA SER A 42 3.54 -7.42 -12.46
C SER A 42 2.83 -7.53 -11.11
N ILE A 43 2.66 -6.40 -10.43
CA ILE A 43 1.80 -6.31 -9.24
C ILE A 43 0.33 -6.64 -9.56
N ASP A 44 -0.10 -6.46 -10.81
CA ASP A 44 -1.49 -6.72 -11.25
C ASP A 44 -1.86 -8.21 -11.18
N GLN A 45 -0.86 -9.10 -11.10
CA GLN A 45 -1.07 -10.54 -10.93
C GLN A 45 -1.46 -10.92 -9.49
N ILE A 46 -1.41 -9.95 -8.58
CA ILE A 46 -1.68 -10.13 -7.15
C ILE A 46 -3.08 -9.62 -6.85
N ASN A 47 -4.06 -10.51 -6.93
CA ASN A 47 -5.45 -10.16 -6.69
C ASN A 47 -5.69 -9.70 -5.25
N PRO A 48 -6.48 -8.63 -5.02
CA PRO A 48 -6.87 -8.22 -3.69
C PRO A 48 -7.74 -9.28 -3.01
N PRO A 49 -7.76 -9.34 -1.67
CA PRO A 49 -8.63 -10.25 -0.94
C PRO A 49 -10.10 -9.89 -1.20
N GLU A 50 -10.93 -10.92 -1.41
CA GLU A 50 -12.37 -10.79 -1.53
C GLU A 50 -13.06 -10.87 -0.16
N PHE A 51 -14.02 -9.97 0.08
CA PHE A 51 -14.83 -9.97 1.29
C PHE A 51 -16.28 -10.27 0.94
N LYS A 52 -16.69 -11.53 1.10
CA LYS A 52 -18.08 -11.95 0.85
C LYS A 52 -19.07 -11.37 1.87
N SER A 53 -18.59 -10.95 3.05
CA SER A 53 -19.43 -10.40 4.13
C SER A 53 -19.17 -8.91 4.35
N GLN A 54 -20.25 -8.12 4.36
CA GLN A 54 -20.28 -6.71 4.74
C GLN A 54 -20.41 -6.54 6.26
N ASN A 55 -19.50 -7.18 6.99
CA ASN A 55 -19.50 -7.23 8.46
C ASN A 55 -18.35 -6.44 9.09
N SER A 56 -17.61 -5.63 8.32
CA SER A 56 -16.61 -4.71 8.86
C SER A 56 -16.71 -3.32 8.26
N ILE A 57 -16.23 -2.32 9.01
CA ILE A 57 -16.15 -0.93 8.54
C ILE A 57 -15.33 -0.87 7.25
N TYR A 58 -14.21 -1.59 7.22
CA TYR A 58 -13.33 -1.62 6.06
C TYR A 58 -13.98 -2.26 4.82
N SER A 59 -14.65 -3.42 4.94
CA SER A 59 -15.32 -4.01 3.77
C SER A 59 -16.52 -3.17 3.32
N ASN A 60 -17.21 -2.50 4.24
CA ASN A 60 -18.27 -1.56 3.90
C ASN A 60 -17.74 -0.35 3.15
N LEU A 61 -16.57 0.19 3.53
CA LEU A 61 -15.93 1.30 2.83
C LEU A 61 -15.56 0.92 1.40
N ILE A 62 -14.90 -0.23 1.19
CA ILE A 62 -14.55 -0.72 -0.15
C ILE A 62 -15.80 -0.84 -1.02
N ASN A 63 -16.85 -1.49 -0.49
CA ASN A 63 -18.06 -1.74 -1.25
C ASN A 63 -18.88 -0.47 -1.50
N HIS A 64 -18.89 0.47 -0.57
CA HIS A 64 -19.64 1.72 -0.73
C HIS A 64 -19.03 2.59 -1.83
N TYR A 65 -17.71 2.75 -1.85
CA TYR A 65 -17.00 3.56 -2.84
C TYR A 65 -16.53 2.77 -4.07
N GLN A 66 -16.80 1.47 -4.12
CA GLN A 66 -16.35 0.56 -5.19
C GLN A 66 -14.84 0.64 -5.44
N LEU A 67 -14.06 0.64 -4.35
CA LEU A 67 -12.62 0.88 -4.44
C LEU A 67 -11.92 -0.18 -5.29
N ASN A 68 -11.23 0.29 -6.33
CA ASN A 68 -10.38 -0.51 -7.19
C ASN A 68 -9.06 -0.88 -6.48
N PRO A 69 -8.24 -1.79 -7.05
CA PRO A 69 -6.99 -2.21 -6.42
C PRO A 69 -6.01 -1.05 -6.13
N SER A 70 -5.84 -0.09 -7.04
CA SER A 70 -4.94 1.06 -6.81
C SER A 70 -5.41 1.98 -5.68
N GLU A 71 -6.71 2.20 -5.55
CA GLU A 71 -7.29 2.97 -4.45
C GLU A 71 -7.13 2.23 -3.12
N ARG A 72 -7.34 0.91 -3.12
CA ARG A 72 -7.11 0.06 -1.93
C ARG A 72 -5.65 0.08 -1.50
N ILE A 73 -4.70 0.00 -2.43
CA ILE A 73 -3.27 0.13 -2.13
C ILE A 73 -2.98 1.49 -1.51
N THR A 74 -3.51 2.56 -2.08
CA THR A 74 -3.32 3.94 -1.59
C THR A 74 -3.85 4.10 -0.17
N LEU A 75 -5.07 3.61 0.09
CA LEU A 75 -5.67 3.61 1.42
C LEU A 75 -4.82 2.80 2.41
N LEU A 76 -4.36 1.60 2.01
CA LEU A 76 -3.54 0.77 2.88
C LEU A 76 -2.21 1.42 3.19
N MET A 77 -1.54 2.06 2.23
CA MET A 77 -0.30 2.81 2.46
C MET A 77 -0.50 3.91 3.52
N ALA A 78 -1.65 4.60 3.53
CA ALA A 78 -1.97 5.57 4.59
C ALA A 78 -2.22 4.92 5.96
N LEU A 79 -2.77 3.70 5.99
CA LEU A 79 -3.06 2.96 7.23
C LEU A 79 -1.82 2.25 7.81
N THR A 80 -0.89 1.80 6.97
CA THR A 80 0.24 0.96 7.38
C THR A 80 1.08 1.56 8.50
N PRO A 81 1.44 2.87 8.51
CA PRO A 81 2.20 3.48 9.60
C PRO A 81 1.59 3.30 10.99
N HIS A 82 0.25 3.16 11.06
CA HIS A 82 -0.50 3.08 12.32
C HIS A 82 -0.85 1.66 12.73
N ILE A 83 -0.93 0.72 11.77
CA ILE A 83 -1.43 -0.64 12.01
C ILE A 83 -0.30 -1.67 12.00
N LYS A 84 0.60 -1.59 11.02
CA LYS A 84 1.67 -2.57 10.82
C LYS A 84 2.90 -1.91 10.17
N PRO A 85 3.52 -0.93 10.86
CA PRO A 85 4.58 -0.09 10.29
C PRO A 85 5.77 -0.87 9.73
N GLN A 86 6.09 -2.03 10.31
CA GLN A 86 7.19 -2.89 9.88
C GLN A 86 7.08 -3.41 8.44
N ILE A 87 5.89 -3.35 7.82
CA ILE A 87 5.74 -3.65 6.37
C ILE A 87 6.56 -2.66 5.52
N LEU A 88 6.71 -1.43 5.99
CA LEU A 88 7.38 -0.34 5.27
C LEU A 88 8.89 -0.36 5.44
N ASP A 89 9.43 -1.24 6.28
CA ASP A 89 10.88 -1.33 6.53
C ASP A 89 11.67 -1.64 5.25
N VAL A 90 11.00 -2.24 4.26
CA VAL A 90 11.53 -2.52 2.93
C VAL A 90 12.06 -1.26 2.22
N PHE A 91 11.54 -0.07 2.54
CA PHE A 91 11.97 1.20 1.96
C PHE A 91 13.23 1.78 2.63
N PHE A 92 13.71 1.19 3.73
CA PHE A 92 14.99 1.56 4.32
C PHE A 92 16.19 0.93 3.62
N ARG A 93 15.98 -0.06 2.73
CA ARG A 93 17.08 -0.72 2.01
C ARG A 93 17.91 0.34 1.25
N PRO A 94 19.20 0.50 1.57
CA PRO A 94 20.05 1.45 0.87
C PRO A 94 20.41 0.94 -0.52
N HIS A 95 20.59 1.87 -1.45
CA HIS A 95 21.13 1.59 -2.77
C HIS A 95 22.58 1.10 -2.64
N PRO A 96 22.93 -0.08 -3.20
CA PRO A 96 24.22 -0.73 -2.94
C PRO A 96 25.42 0.10 -3.38
N LEU A 97 25.31 0.86 -4.48
CA LEU A 97 26.41 1.68 -5.00
C LEU A 97 26.66 2.99 -4.24
N THR A 98 25.62 3.62 -3.69
CA THR A 98 25.70 4.97 -3.13
C THR A 98 25.52 5.00 -1.62
N ASN A 99 25.06 3.89 -1.03
CA ASN A 99 24.64 3.79 0.36
C ASN A 99 23.59 4.84 0.76
N ARG A 100 22.83 5.36 -0.20
CA ARG A 100 21.72 6.31 -0.01
C ARG A 100 20.38 5.61 -0.19
N GLY A 101 19.29 6.25 0.23
CA GLY A 101 17.95 5.81 -0.16
C GLY A 101 17.70 6.02 -1.65
N TYR A 102 16.78 5.23 -2.21
CA TYR A 102 16.22 5.44 -3.53
C TYR A 102 15.31 6.67 -3.50
N THR A 103 15.52 7.63 -4.41
CA THR A 103 14.75 8.88 -4.44
C THR A 103 13.33 8.62 -4.92
N GLU A 104 13.18 7.70 -5.86
CA GLU A 104 11.93 7.23 -6.44
C GLU A 104 10.98 6.59 -5.43
N PHE A 105 11.49 6.07 -4.29
CA PHE A 105 10.64 5.52 -3.23
C PHE A 105 9.86 6.63 -2.50
N GLY A 106 10.32 7.88 -2.60
CA GLY A 106 9.80 9.01 -1.84
C GLY A 106 9.77 8.71 -0.34
N GLY A 107 8.74 9.22 0.32
CA GLY A 107 8.49 8.94 1.73
C GLY A 107 9.42 9.71 2.68
N ILE A 108 9.00 9.77 3.93
CA ILE A 108 9.71 10.50 4.98
C ILE A 108 10.22 9.47 5.99
N LYS A 109 11.55 9.40 6.13
CA LYS A 109 12.19 8.64 7.20
C LYS A 109 12.09 9.46 8.48
N GLY A 110 11.58 8.87 9.55
CA GLY A 110 11.46 9.57 10.83
C GLY A 110 12.85 9.93 11.39
N ASN A 111 13.02 11.21 11.73
CA ASN A 111 14.24 11.67 12.42
C ASN A 111 14.20 11.36 13.92
N MET A 112 12.99 11.31 14.50
CA MET A 112 12.74 11.11 15.93
C MET A 112 12.12 9.74 16.24
N HIS A 113 11.80 8.95 15.20
CA HIS A 113 11.32 7.57 15.31
C HIS A 113 11.87 6.77 14.13
N GLY A 114 12.22 5.49 14.33
CA GLY A 114 12.80 4.64 13.26
C GLY A 114 11.82 4.16 12.19
N GLY A 115 10.72 4.89 11.97
CA GLY A 115 9.62 4.49 11.07
C GLY A 115 9.65 5.22 9.73
N PHE A 116 8.97 4.65 8.75
CA PHE A 116 8.81 5.22 7.42
C PHE A 116 7.39 5.73 7.23
N LEU A 117 7.24 6.98 6.80
CA LEU A 117 5.95 7.57 6.43
C LEU A 117 5.85 7.61 4.90
N PRO A 118 4.94 6.83 4.29
CA PRO A 118 4.78 6.85 2.86
C PRO A 118 4.14 8.16 2.39
N THR A 119 4.48 8.56 1.17
CA THR A 119 3.95 9.76 0.51
C THR A 119 3.19 9.35 -0.76
N GLY A 120 2.58 10.32 -1.45
CA GLY A 120 2.04 10.08 -2.79
C GLY A 120 3.09 9.52 -3.76
N GLU A 121 4.35 9.96 -3.66
CA GLU A 121 5.45 9.42 -4.45
C GLU A 121 5.72 7.94 -4.15
N THR A 122 5.63 7.53 -2.88
CA THR A 122 5.74 6.11 -2.49
C THR A 122 4.62 5.28 -3.11
N VAL A 123 3.39 5.79 -3.10
CA VAL A 123 2.25 5.12 -3.76
C VAL A 123 2.50 5.00 -5.26
N LEU A 124 2.94 6.07 -5.93
CA LEU A 124 3.25 6.06 -7.35
C LEU A 124 4.38 5.07 -7.68
N PHE A 125 5.41 4.99 -6.85
CA PHE A 125 6.45 3.95 -6.99
C PHE A 125 5.87 2.55 -6.88
N VAL A 126 5.02 2.31 -5.88
CA VAL A 126 4.37 1.00 -5.71
C VAL A 126 3.52 0.63 -6.92
N LEU A 127 2.71 1.56 -7.44
CA LEU A 127 1.77 1.30 -8.54
C LEU A 127 2.44 1.27 -9.92
N ALA A 128 3.38 2.17 -10.19
CA ALA A 128 3.92 2.39 -11.52
C ALA A 128 5.41 2.01 -11.67
N GLY A 129 6.17 1.94 -10.57
CA GLY A 129 7.63 1.87 -10.63
C GLY A 129 8.20 3.01 -11.49
N ASP A 130 8.99 2.64 -12.50
CA ASP A 130 9.67 3.55 -13.42
C ASP A 130 8.85 3.88 -14.68
N ASN A 131 7.64 3.32 -14.84
CA ASN A 131 6.79 3.59 -15.98
C ASN A 131 6.12 4.97 -15.83
N VAL A 132 6.61 5.96 -16.57
CA VAL A 132 6.12 7.36 -16.52
C VAL A 132 4.65 7.49 -16.92
N GLU A 133 4.18 6.75 -17.93
CA GLU A 133 2.77 6.77 -18.34
C GLU A 133 1.85 6.33 -17.20
N LEU A 134 2.21 5.23 -16.52
CA LEU A 134 1.47 4.78 -15.34
C LEU A 134 1.56 5.76 -14.17
N ARG A 135 2.70 6.44 -13.98
CA ARG A 135 2.83 7.46 -12.93
C ARG A 135 1.86 8.61 -13.16
N LEU A 136 1.75 9.09 -14.39
CA LEU A 136 0.80 10.16 -14.76
C LEU A 136 -0.64 9.68 -14.57
N LYS A 137 -0.96 8.46 -15.00
CA LYS A 137 -2.29 7.86 -14.78
C LYS A 137 -2.65 7.81 -13.29
N TYR A 138 -1.77 7.28 -12.44
CA TYR A 138 -2.06 7.12 -11.02
C TYR A 138 -1.95 8.42 -10.21
N GLN A 139 -1.45 9.51 -10.80
CA GLN A 139 -1.46 10.83 -10.17
C GLN A 139 -2.90 11.33 -9.95
N GLU A 140 -3.87 10.88 -10.76
CA GLU A 140 -5.28 11.18 -10.60
C GLU A 140 -5.86 10.77 -9.24
N LEU A 141 -5.26 9.77 -8.56
CA LEU A 141 -5.62 9.33 -7.21
C LEU A 141 -5.51 10.45 -6.15
N PHE A 142 -4.74 11.50 -6.45
CA PHE A 142 -4.49 12.64 -5.57
C PHE A 142 -5.06 13.96 -6.12
N SER A 143 -5.89 13.88 -7.16
CA SER A 143 -6.59 15.06 -7.69
C SER A 143 -7.71 15.50 -6.74
N SER A 144 -8.09 16.78 -6.83
CA SER A 144 -9.21 17.35 -6.04
C SER A 144 -10.57 16.73 -6.37
N ASP A 145 -10.68 16.05 -7.51
CA ASP A 145 -11.92 15.43 -7.99
C ASP A 145 -12.00 13.95 -7.59
N HIS A 146 -10.94 13.41 -6.99
CA HIS A 146 -10.90 12.02 -6.53
C HIS A 146 -11.68 11.84 -5.21
N ILE A 147 -12.20 10.64 -4.97
CA ILE A 147 -12.96 10.29 -3.74
C ILE A 147 -12.16 10.43 -2.42
N PHE A 148 -10.85 10.69 -2.50
CA PHE A 148 -9.98 10.90 -1.34
C PHE A 148 -9.73 12.39 -1.03
N ALA A 149 -10.23 13.30 -1.86
CA ALA A 149 -10.12 14.75 -1.66
C ALA A 149 -11.11 15.28 -0.62
#